data_AF-A0A925UL90-F1
#
_entry.id   AF-A0A925UL90-F1
#
_cell.length_a   1.000
_cell.length_b   1.000
_cell.length_c   1.000
_cell.angle_alpha   90.00
_cell.angle_beta   90.00
_cell.angle_gamma   90.00
#
_symmetry.space_group_name_H-M   'P 1'
#
loop_
_entity.id
_entity.type
_entity.pdbx_description
1 polymer ?
#
loop_
_entity_poly.entity_id
_entity_poly.type
_entity_poly.pdbx_seq_one_letter_code
_entity_poly.pdbx_strand_id
1 'polypeptide(L)'
;MATNKKDAEWEEAKNKCKLNAETLRMAKEMGLNPRSLIKNIPSKSEQWKAPVSVWIQDMYEERQAKANKKKALKERSVKVGILL
;
A
#
# COMPACT_ATOMS: atom_id res chain seq x y z
N MET A 1 19.05 8.51 -17.68
CA MET A 1 19.27 7.07 -17.39
C MET A 1 19.31 6.85 -15.87
N ALA A 2 18.15 6.76 -15.20
CA ALA A 2 18.04 6.60 -13.74
C ALA A 2 17.13 5.42 -13.31
N THR A 3 16.68 4.62 -14.29
CA THR A 3 15.78 3.48 -14.13
C THR A 3 16.44 2.37 -13.31
N ASN A 4 17.70 2.04 -13.60
CA ASN A 4 18.43 0.93 -12.95
C ASN A 4 18.51 1.03 -11.41
N LYS A 5 18.69 2.23 -10.85
CA LYS A 5 18.84 2.37 -9.39
C LYS A 5 17.52 2.15 -8.65
N LYS A 6 16.42 2.73 -9.17
CA LYS A 6 15.10 2.54 -8.56
C LYS A 6 14.62 1.09 -8.70
N ASP A 7 14.87 0.47 -9.85
CA ASP A 7 14.47 -0.91 -10.08
C ASP A 7 15.24 -1.87 -9.17
N ALA A 8 16.54 -1.64 -8.96
CA ALA A 8 17.35 -2.38 -8.00
C ALA A 8 16.83 -2.25 -6.55
N GLU A 9 16.44 -1.05 -6.12
CA GLU A 9 15.85 -0.83 -4.79
C GLU A 9 14.52 -1.57 -4.61
N TRP A 10 13.69 -1.61 -5.65
CA TRP A 10 12.43 -2.36 -5.61
C TRP A 10 12.63 -3.86 -5.58
N GLU A 11 13.60 -4.40 -6.33
CA GLU A 11 13.96 -5.82 -6.26
C GLU A 11 14.56 -6.19 -4.89
N GLU A 12 15.42 -5.34 -4.31
CA GLU A 12 15.93 -5.54 -2.96
C GLU A 12 14.80 -5.56 -1.93
N ALA A 13 13.88 -4.59 -1.99
CA ALA A 13 12.74 -4.52 -1.09
C ALA A 13 11.82 -5.74 -1.24
N LYS A 14 11.53 -6.17 -2.47
CA LYS A 14 10.74 -7.38 -2.75
C LYS A 14 11.35 -8.61 -2.08
N ASN A 15 12.67 -8.79 -2.22
CA ASN A 15 13.38 -9.95 -1.67
C ASN A 15 13.50 -9.92 -0.14
N LYS A 16 13.77 -8.76 0.45
CA LYS A 16 13.91 -8.58 1.90
C LYS A 16 12.57 -8.62 2.64
N CYS A 17 11.55 -7.98 2.08
CA CYS A 17 10.21 -7.90 2.66
C CYS A 17 9.29 -9.06 2.24
N LYS A 18 9.79 -10.03 1.47
CA LYS A 18 9.05 -11.21 0.99
C LYS A 18 7.74 -10.85 0.28
N LEU A 19 7.81 -9.86 -0.62
CA LEU A 19 6.65 -9.39 -1.37
C LEU A 19 6.43 -10.25 -2.62
N ASN A 20 5.19 -10.68 -2.83
CA ASN A 20 4.77 -11.24 -4.11
C ASN A 20 4.43 -10.12 -5.12
N ALA A 21 4.12 -10.48 -6.36
CA ALA A 21 3.80 -9.50 -7.41
C ALA A 21 2.60 -8.60 -7.06
N GLU A 22 1.59 -9.16 -6.39
CA GLU A 22 0.38 -8.43 -6.02
C GLU A 22 0.65 -7.40 -4.91
N THR A 23 1.29 -7.80 -3.81
CA THR A 23 1.64 -6.90 -2.71
C THR A 23 2.63 -5.82 -3.18
N LEU A 24 3.53 -6.15 -4.11
CA LEU A 24 4.42 -5.18 -4.73
C LEU A 24 3.64 -4.14 -5.58
N ARG A 25 2.61 -4.58 -6.32
CA ARG A 25 1.70 -3.70 -7.06
C ARG A 25 0.97 -2.76 -6.10
N MET A 26 0.40 -3.28 -5.01
CA MET A 26 -0.29 -2.50 -3.98
C MET A 26 0.63 -1.43 -3.38
N ALA A 27 1.86 -1.80 -3.01
CA ALA A 27 2.82 -0.86 -2.43
C ALA A 27 3.17 0.28 -3.40
N LYS A 28 3.37 -0.03 -4.69
CA LYS A 28 3.63 0.97 -5.73
C LYS A 28 2.44 1.90 -5.96
N GLU A 29 1.23 1.34 -6.04
CA GLU A 29 -0.01 2.10 -6.21
C GLU A 29 -0.26 3.07 -5.05
N MET A 30 0.09 2.65 -3.83
CA MET A 30 0.01 3.51 -2.63
C MET A 30 1.10 4.58 -2.53
N GLY A 31 2.08 4.57 -3.44
CA GLY A 31 3.23 5.49 -3.43
C GLY A 31 4.24 5.19 -2.32
N LEU A 32 4.33 3.94 -1.86
CA LEU A 32 5.32 3.56 -0.84
C LEU A 32 6.74 3.57 -1.42
N ASN A 33 7.72 3.84 -0.57
CA ASN A 33 9.13 3.87 -0.94
C ASN A 33 9.80 2.52 -0.61
N PRO A 34 10.54 1.89 -1.54
CA PRO A 34 11.18 0.59 -1.31
C PRO A 34 12.16 0.60 -0.12
N ARG A 35 12.90 1.69 0.08
CA ARG A 35 13.81 1.84 1.23
C ARG A 35 13.05 1.91 2.55
N SER A 36 11.84 2.48 2.55
CA SER A 36 11.00 2.54 3.75
C SER A 36 10.44 1.17 4.10
N LEU A 37 10.11 0.33 3.10
CA LEU A 37 9.67 -1.05 3.34
C LEU A 37 10.76 -1.86 4.06
N ILE A 38 12.01 -1.77 3.60
CA ILE A 38 13.14 -2.47 4.23
C ILE A 38 13.35 -2.01 5.68
N LYS A 39 13.21 -0.71 5.96
CA LYS A 39 13.32 -0.16 7.32
C LYS A 39 12.19 -0.61 8.26
N ASN A 40 11.07 -1.10 7.72
CA ASN A 40 9.92 -1.56 8.50
C ASN A 40 9.93 -3.07 8.75
N ILE A 41 10.98 -3.79 8.34
CA ILE A 41 11.11 -5.22 8.66
C ILE A 41 11.22 -5.37 10.18
N PRO A 42 10.31 -6.10 10.85
CA PRO A 42 10.35 -6.27 12.30
C PRO A 42 11.64 -6.94 12.76
N SER A 43 12.24 -6.40 13.82
CA SER A 43 13.35 -7.05 14.54
C SER A 43 12.85 -8.04 15.59
N LYS A 44 13.76 -8.83 16.19
CA LYS A 44 13.41 -9.84 17.20
C LYS A 44 12.69 -9.27 18.44
N SER A 45 12.94 -8.01 18.79
CA SER A 45 12.27 -7.32 19.90
C SER A 45 10.92 -6.70 19.51
N GLU A 46 10.60 -6.66 18.22
CA GLU A 46 9.38 -6.03 17.67
C GLU A 46 8.36 -7.09 17.22
N GLN A 47 8.19 -8.17 17.99
CA GLN A 47 7.28 -9.26 17.65
C GLN A 47 5.81 -8.83 17.53
N TRP A 48 5.47 -7.68 18.09
CA TRP A 48 4.15 -7.07 17.98
C TRP A 48 3.89 -6.42 16.61
N LYS A 49 4.92 -6.21 15.78
CA LYS A 49 4.76 -5.68 14.42
C LYS A 49 4.43 -6.80 13.45
N ALA A 50 3.42 -6.58 12.63
CA ALA A 50 3.12 -7.46 11.51
C ALA A 50 4.28 -7.47 10.49
N PRO A 51 4.49 -8.59 9.76
CA PRO A 51 5.37 -8.60 8.60
C PRO A 51 4.98 -7.53 7.57
N VAL A 52 5.96 -6.96 6.88
CA VAL A 52 5.74 -5.85 5.92
C VAL A 52 4.73 -6.21 4.82
N SER A 53 4.70 -7.47 4.36
CA SER A 53 3.73 -7.94 3.37
C SER A 53 2.29 -7.89 3.85
N VAL A 54 2.04 -8.22 5.11
CA VAL A 54 0.71 -8.17 5.75
C VAL A 54 0.31 -6.71 5.95
N TRP A 55 1.21 -5.90 6.50
CA TRP A 55 0.98 -4.47 6.71
C TRP A 55 0.59 -3.71 5.42
N ILE A 56 1.23 -4.03 4.28
CA ILE A 56 0.86 -3.45 2.99
C ILE A 56 -0.58 -3.82 2.59
N GLN A 57 -0.99 -5.08 2.79
CA GLN A 57 -2.33 -5.54 2.45
C GLN A 57 -3.39 -4.84 3.30
N ASP A 58 -3.18 -4.79 4.62
CA ASP A 58 -4.09 -4.13 5.56
C ASP A 58 -4.28 -2.65 5.20
N MET A 59 -3.17 -1.93 4.97
CA MET A 59 -3.23 -0.53 4.55
C MET A 59 -3.94 -0.33 3.21
N TYR A 60 -3.72 -1.25 2.26
CA TYR A 60 -4.34 -1.16 0.94
C TYR A 60 -5.85 -1.34 1.05
N GLU A 61 -6.30 -2.38 1.76
CA GLU A 61 -7.71 -2.63 2.02
C GLU A 61 -8.38 -1.43 2.70
N GLU A 62 -7.76 -0.88 3.73
CA GLU A 62 -8.28 0.32 4.40
C GLU A 62 -8.43 1.52 3.47
N ARG A 63 -7.44 1.77 2.60
CA ARG A 63 -7.50 2.87 1.62
C ARG A 63 -8.64 2.66 0.63
N GLN A 64 -8.81 1.43 0.13
CA GLN A 64 -9.89 1.09 -0.78
C GLN A 64 -11.26 1.24 -0.11
N ALA A 65 -11.43 0.76 1.12
CA ALA A 65 -12.66 0.93 1.89
C ALA A 65 -13.00 2.42 2.10
N LYS A 66 -12.01 3.23 2.47
CA LYS A 66 -12.17 4.70 2.64
C LYS A 66 -12.55 5.38 1.32
N ALA A 67 -11.91 5.01 0.21
CA ALA A 67 -12.20 5.55 -1.12
C ALA A 67 -13.63 5.17 -1.59
N ASN A 68 -14.01 3.92 -1.43
CA ASN A 68 -15.34 3.41 -1.78
C ASN A 68 -16.44 4.10 -0.96
N LYS A 69 -16.22 4.29 0.35
CA LYS A 69 -17.15 5.03 1.21
C LYS A 69 -17.33 6.47 0.74
N LYS A 70 -16.24 7.17 0.39
CA LYS A 70 -16.30 8.54 -0.14
C LYS A 70 -17.07 8.61 -1.46
N LYS A 71 -16.82 7.66 -2.37
CA LYS A 71 -17.53 7.55 -3.66
C LYS A 71 -19.03 7.36 -3.45
N ALA A 72 -19.44 6.41 -2.60
CA ALA A 72 -20.84 6.16 -2.28
C ALA A 72 -21.55 7.39 -1.67
N LEU A 73 -20.87 8.12 -0.77
CA LEU A 73 -21.41 9.35 -0.20
C LEU A 73 -21.58 10.46 -1.25
N LYS A 74 -20.62 10.60 -2.16
CA LYS A 74 -20.71 11.57 -3.27
C LYS A 74 -21.86 11.21 -4.21
N GLU A 75 -22.00 9.96 -4.60
CA GLU A 75 -23.10 9.48 -5.44
C GLU A 75 -24.46 9.70 -4.78
N ARG A 76 -24.59 9.44 -3.47
CA ARG A 76 -25.80 9.73 -2.70
C ARG A 76 -26.12 11.23 -2.69
N SER A 77 -25.12 12.07 -2.43
CA SER A 77 -25.30 13.53 -2.42
C SER A 77 -25.71 14.09 -3.79
N VAL A 78 -25.13 13.57 -4.88
CA VAL A 78 -25.50 13.96 -6.25
C VAL A 78 -26.94 13.54 -6.55
N LYS A 79 -27.33 12.31 -6.21
CA LYS A 79 -28.71 11.83 -6.41
C LYS A 79 -29.73 12.69 -5.66
N VAL A 80 -29.46 13.03 -4.40
CA VAL A 80 -30.34 13.91 -3.60
C VAL A 80 -30.43 15.32 -4.21
N GLY A 81 -29.31 15.89 -4.66
CA GLY A 81 -29.29 17.22 -5.28
C GLY A 81 -29.92 17.30 -6.68
N ILE A 82 -30.10 16.17 -7.37
CA ILE A 82 -30.85 16.09 -8.64
C ILE A 82 -32.36 15.90 -8.39
N LEU A 83 -32.74 15.35 -7.23
CA LEU A 83 -34.13 15.10 -6.82
C LEU A 83 -34.79 16.29 -6.11
N LEU A 84 -34.06 17.37 -5.84
CA LEU A 84 -34.53 18.64 -5.27
C LEU A 84 -34.54 19.72 -6.36
#